data_AF-A0A437UDD6-F1
#
_entry.id   AF-A0A437UDD6-F1
#
_cell.length_a   1.000
_cell.length_b   1.000
_cell.length_c   1.000
_cell.angle_alpha   90.00
_cell.angle_beta   90.00
_cell.angle_gamma   90.00
#
_symmetry.space_group_name_H-M   'P 1'
#
loop_
_entity.id
_entity.type
_entity.pdbx_description
1 polymer ?
#
loop_
_entity_poly.entity_id
_entity_poly.type
_entity_poly.pdbx_seq_one_letter_code
_entity_poly.pdbx_strand_id
1 'polypeptide(L)'
;MNYAKKTVLIENKCFIVTKNNQLHIKSEERENALPIEDIGFIILDNPEIYISIPAINLLIQHNSAVIICHKNHLPNGMFLNLESCHIQLRHLSLLLIFLILEG
;
A
#
# COMPACT_ATOMS: atom_id res chain seq x y z
N MET A 1 6.64 -17.26 -15.50
CA MET A 1 6.33 -17.42 -14.07
C MET A 1 5.58 -16.18 -13.62
N ASN A 2 4.29 -16.31 -13.28
CA ASN A 2 3.51 -15.20 -12.73
C ASN A 2 3.86 -15.07 -11.25
N TYR A 3 4.74 -14.13 -10.91
CA TYR A 3 4.95 -13.79 -9.50
C TYR A 3 3.67 -13.11 -9.00
N ALA A 4 2.99 -13.75 -8.06
CA ALA A 4 1.86 -13.14 -7.38
C ALA A 4 2.37 -11.96 -6.57
N LYS A 5 1.82 -10.78 -6.85
CA LYS A 5 2.08 -9.57 -6.08
C LYS A 5 1.69 -9.78 -4.61
N LYS A 6 2.48 -9.21 -3.71
CA LYS A 6 2.35 -9.36 -2.26
C LYS A 6 1.54 -8.23 -1.64
N THR A 7 0.92 -8.54 -0.52
CA THR A 7 0.39 -7.54 0.42
C THR A 7 1.47 -7.23 1.44
N VAL A 8 1.79 -5.94 1.59
CA VAL A 8 2.78 -5.43 2.54
C VAL A 8 2.04 -4.70 3.66
N LEU A 9 2.16 -5.18 4.89
CA LEU A 9 1.59 -4.55 6.07
C LEU A 9 2.68 -3.76 6.81
N ILE A 10 2.40 -2.50 7.13
CA ILE A 10 3.27 -1.61 7.88
C ILE A 10 2.53 -1.16 9.14
N GLU A 11 2.94 -1.70 10.30
CA GLU A 11 2.33 -1.43 11.61
C GLU A 11 3.21 -0.58 12.54
N ASN A 12 4.45 -0.31 12.13
CA ASN A 12 5.43 0.42 12.93
C ASN A 12 5.75 1.78 12.31
N LYS A 13 6.12 2.73 13.18
CA LYS A 13 6.68 4.02 12.79
C LYS A 13 7.81 3.85 11.77
N CYS A 14 7.67 4.48 10.62
CA CYS A 14 8.69 4.45 9.58
C CYS A 14 8.52 5.61 8.58
N PHE A 15 9.59 5.83 7.82
CA PHE A 15 9.65 6.75 6.69
C PHE A 15 9.76 5.94 5.40
N ILE A 16 8.84 6.15 4.48
CA ILE A 16 8.74 5.47 3.20
C ILE A 16 9.02 6.47 2.08
N VAL A 17 10.09 6.23 1.35
CA VAL A 17 10.46 6.99 0.16
C VAL A 17 10.67 6.04 -1.02
N THR A 18 10.74 6.59 -2.22
CA THR A 18 11.04 5.80 -3.42
C THR A 18 12.40 6.18 -3.98
N LYS A 19 13.14 5.17 -4.46
CA LYS A 19 14.40 5.33 -5.19
C LYS A 19 14.61 4.09 -6.06
N ASN A 20 15.01 4.30 -7.32
CA ASN A 20 15.29 3.23 -8.28
C ASN A 20 14.14 2.23 -8.48
N ASN A 21 12.89 2.71 -8.57
CA ASN A 21 11.68 1.87 -8.65
C ASN A 21 11.49 0.90 -7.47
N GLN A 22 12.07 1.22 -6.32
CA GLN A 22 11.90 0.47 -5.08
C GLN A 22 11.33 1.38 -4.00
N LEU A 23 10.52 0.81 -3.11
CA LEU A 23 10.14 1.46 -1.87
C LEU A 23 11.22 1.21 -0.82
N HIS A 24 11.81 2.28 -0.33
CA HIS A 24 12.75 2.29 0.78
C HIS A 24 11.99 2.63 2.05
N ILE A 25 11.91 1.66 2.95
CA ILE A 25 11.19 1.72 4.22
C ILE A 25 12.23 1.78 5.33
N LYS A 26 12.28 2.91 6.00
CA LYS A 26 13.24 3.19 7.07
C LYS A 26 12.54 3.35 8.40
N SER A 27 12.82 2.46 9.35
CA SER A 27 12.49 2.65 10.76
C SER A 27 13.77 2.97 11.55
N GLU A 28 13.65 3.12 12.87
CA GLU A 28 14.81 3.33 13.74
C GLU A 28 15.76 2.12 13.77
N GLU A 29 15.22 0.92 13.59
CA GLU A 29 15.97 -0.34 13.73
C GLU A 29 16.44 -0.93 12.41
N ARG A 30 15.75 -0.64 11.30
CA ARG A 30 15.99 -1.28 10.01
C ARG A 30 15.73 -0.36 8.82
N GLU A 31 16.44 -0.65 7.73
CA GLU A 31 16.23 -0.03 6.43
C GLU A 31 16.08 -1.15 5.40
N ASN A 32 14.89 -1.25 4.80
CA ASN A 32 14.54 -2.29 3.84
C ASN A 32 14.13 -1.66 2.51
N ALA A 33 14.44 -2.32 1.40
CA ALA A 33 13.98 -1.95 0.07
C ALA A 33 13.12 -3.06 -0.53
N LEU A 34 11.95 -2.69 -1.07
CA LEU A 34 11.04 -3.60 -1.76
C LEU A 34 10.88 -3.16 -3.23
N PRO A 35 11.09 -4.05 -4.22
CA PRO A 35 10.77 -3.78 -5.61
C PRO A 35 9.29 -3.46 -5.78
N ILE A 36 8.95 -2.46 -6.58
CA ILE A 36 7.55 -2.05 -6.76
C ILE A 36 6.73 -3.13 -7.49
N GLU A 37 7.35 -3.90 -8.40
CA GLU A 37 6.68 -4.97 -9.13
C GLU A 37 6.16 -6.09 -8.22
N ASP A 38 6.76 -6.27 -7.05
CA ASP A 38 6.38 -7.28 -6.07
C ASP A 38 5.20 -6.86 -5.20
N ILE A 39 4.76 -5.59 -5.27
CA ILE A 39 3.74 -5.03 -4.39
C ILE A 39 2.40 -4.96 -5.15
N GLY A 40 1.37 -5.52 -4.55
CA GLY A 40 -0.02 -5.41 -5.02
C GLY A 40 -0.85 -4.55 -4.08
N PHE A 41 -0.58 -4.65 -2.79
CA PHE A 41 -1.24 -3.89 -1.75
C PHE A 41 -0.21 -3.45 -0.73
N ILE A 42 -0.33 -2.22 -0.26
CA ILE A 42 0.35 -1.77 0.95
C ILE A 42 -0.69 -1.26 1.94
N ILE A 43 -0.65 -1.74 3.17
CA ILE A 43 -1.54 -1.36 4.27
C ILE A 43 -0.71 -0.56 5.26
N LEU A 44 -1.07 0.70 5.45
CA LEU A 44 -0.43 1.63 6.37
C LEU A 44 -1.29 1.71 7.63
N ASP A 45 -0.87 1.00 8.67
CA ASP A 45 -1.64 0.79 9.89
C ASP A 45 -0.92 1.30 11.13
N ASN A 46 -0.39 2.51 11.02
CA ASN A 46 0.16 3.24 12.15
C ASN A 46 0.13 4.76 11.85
N PRO A 47 -0.35 5.60 12.78
CA PRO A 47 -0.43 7.05 12.57
C PRO A 47 0.94 7.75 12.45
N GLU A 48 2.02 7.10 12.84
CA GLU A 48 3.40 7.61 12.75
C GLU A 48 4.14 7.13 11.49
N ILE A 49 3.42 6.66 10.47
CA ILE A 49 4.00 6.36 9.15
C ILE A 49 4.06 7.64 8.32
N TYR A 50 5.23 7.93 7.77
CA TYR A 50 5.44 8.99 6.80
C TYR A 50 5.71 8.36 5.44
N ILE A 51 4.90 8.68 4.43
CA ILE A 51 5.11 8.22 3.05
C ILE A 51 5.15 9.42 2.11
N SER A 52 6.13 9.44 1.19
CA SER A 52 6.25 10.53 0.24
C SER A 52 5.24 10.40 -0.90
N ILE A 53 4.76 11.54 -1.43
CA ILE A 53 3.87 11.56 -2.59
C ILE A 53 4.46 10.80 -3.80
N PRO A 54 5.77 10.92 -4.13
CA PRO A 54 6.36 10.10 -5.19
C PRO A 54 6.26 8.58 -4.95
N ALA A 55 6.36 8.12 -3.70
CA ALA A 55 6.20 6.70 -3.36
C ALA A 55 4.75 6.23 -3.60
N ILE A 56 3.76 7.03 -3.18
CA ILE A 56 2.34 6.76 -3.46
C ILE A 56 2.08 6.70 -4.97
N ASN A 57 2.58 7.68 -5.72
CA ASN A 57 2.40 7.73 -7.18
C ASN A 57 3.03 6.53 -7.88
N LEU A 58 4.23 6.13 -7.47
CA LEU A 58 4.91 4.96 -8.02
C LEU A 58 4.11 3.67 -7.75
N LEU A 59 3.58 3.50 -6.53
CA LEU A 59 2.68 2.38 -6.19
C LEU A 59 1.47 2.31 -7.12
N ILE A 60 0.78 3.43 -7.28
CA ILE A 60 -0.42 3.54 -8.12
C ILE A 60 -0.09 3.25 -9.59
N GLN A 61 0.97 3.85 -10.14
CA GLN A 61 1.39 3.64 -11.53
C GLN A 61 1.69 2.16 -11.84
N HIS A 62 2.20 1.42 -10.85
CA HIS A 62 2.46 -0.01 -10.96
C HIS A 62 1.27 -0.90 -10.55
N ASN A 63 0.04 -0.38 -10.56
CA ASN A 63 -1.18 -1.12 -10.20
C ASN A 63 -1.16 -1.68 -8.77
N SER A 64 -0.56 -0.95 -7.84
CA SER A 64 -0.61 -1.26 -6.41
C SER A 64 -1.64 -0.39 -5.72
N ALA A 65 -2.37 -0.97 -4.77
CA ALA A 65 -3.30 -0.24 -3.91
C ALA A 65 -2.59 0.22 -2.63
N VAL A 66 -2.88 1.45 -2.19
CA VAL A 66 -2.40 1.99 -0.91
C VAL A 66 -3.59 2.14 0.02
N ILE A 67 -3.64 1.36 1.10
CA ILE A 67 -4.71 1.37 2.09
C ILE A 67 -4.19 2.08 3.34
N ILE A 68 -4.96 3.02 3.87
CA ILE A 68 -4.66 3.74 5.11
C ILE A 68 -5.68 3.32 6.16
N CYS A 69 -5.20 2.89 7.32
CA CYS A 69 -6.04 2.52 8.45
C CYS A 69 -6.13 3.66 9.48
N HIS A 70 -7.21 3.63 10.27
CA HIS A 70 -7.39 4.48 11.43
C HIS A 70 -6.75 3.88 12.69
N LYS A 71 -6.84 4.58 13.83
CA LYS A 71 -6.31 4.12 15.13
C LYS A 71 -6.91 2.82 15.65
N ASN A 72 -8.04 2.38 15.08
CA ASN A 72 -8.71 1.12 15.40
C ASN A 72 -8.31 -0.02 14.45
N HIS A 73 -7.24 0.14 13.67
CA HIS A 73 -6.75 -0.83 12.70
C HIS A 73 -7.71 -1.14 11.53
N LEU A 74 -8.81 -0.38 11.42
CA LEU A 74 -9.75 -0.52 10.32
C LEU A 74 -9.35 0.37 9.15
N PRO A 75 -9.46 -0.12 7.90
CA PRO A 75 -9.25 0.69 6.70
C PRO A 75 -10.15 1.92 6.69
N ASN A 76 -9.56 3.09 6.53
CA ASN A 76 -10.26 4.36 6.41
C ASN A 76 -10.33 4.88 4.98
N GLY A 77 -9.26 4.67 4.21
CA GLY A 77 -9.16 5.18 2.86
C GLY A 77 -8.22 4.35 2.00
N MET A 78 -8.33 4.53 0.69
CA MET A 78 -7.48 3.82 -0.27
C MET A 78 -7.16 4.69 -1.48
N PHE A 79 -5.93 4.61 -1.98
CA PHE A 79 -5.52 5.13 -3.28
C PHE A 79 -5.38 3.98 -4.29
N LEU A 80 -5.92 4.18 -5.49
CA LEU A 80 -5.97 3.19 -6.56
C LEU A 80 -5.60 3.80 -7.91
N ASN A 81 -5.14 2.94 -8.81
CA ASN A 81 -4.97 3.30 -10.22
C ASN A 81 -6.31 3.30 -10.94
N LEU A 82 -6.74 4.47 -11.42
CA LEU A 82 -8.02 4.65 -12.12
C LEU A 82 -7.99 4.23 -13.60
N GLU A 83 -6.80 4.13 -14.20
CA GLU A 83 -6.62 3.67 -15.58
C GLU A 83 -6.61 2.14 -15.68
N SER A 84 -6.55 1.46 -14.53
CA SER A 84 -6.57 0.01 -14.45
C SER A 84 -7.98 -0.56 -14.66
N CYS A 85 -8.04 -1.78 -15.23
CA CYS A 85 -9.28 -2.42 -15.70
C CYS A 85 -10.47 -2.26 -14.74
N HIS A 86 -11.63 -1.85 -15.28
CA HIS A 86 -12.89 -1.64 -14.53
C HIS A 86 -13.29 -2.81 -13.61
N ILE A 87 -12.90 -4.04 -13.95
CA ILE A 87 -13.22 -5.24 -13.16
C ILE A 87 -12.33 -5.32 -11.90
N GLN A 88 -11.04 -5.01 -12.02
CA GLN A 88 -10.12 -4.96 -10.87
C GLN A 88 -10.57 -3.89 -9.88
N LEU A 89 -10.91 -2.70 -10.39
CA LEU A 89 -11.34 -1.57 -9.56
C LEU A 89 -12.58 -1.91 -8.71
N ARG A 90 -13.54 -2.64 -9.30
CA ARG A 90 -14.75 -3.11 -8.60
C ARG A 90 -14.43 -4.15 -7.52
N HIS A 91 -13.52 -5.09 -7.80
CA HIS A 91 -13.14 -6.10 -6.82
C HIS A 91 -12.40 -5.49 -5.63
N LEU A 92 -11.51 -4.53 -5.89
CA LEU A 92 -10.73 -3.81 -4.89
C LEU A 92 -11.61 -2.96 -3.95
N SER A 93 -12.61 -2.26 -4.49
CA SER A 93 -13.54 -1.47 -3.68
C SER A 93 -14.47 -2.34 -2.83
N LEU A 94 -14.93 -3.49 -3.34
CA LEU A 94 -15.73 -4.43 -2.57
C LEU A 94 -14.93 -5.08 -1.43
N LEU A 95 -13.65 -5.37 -1.65
CA LEU A 95 -12.78 -5.95 -0.63
C LEU A 95 -12.54 -4.97 0.53
N LEU A 96 -12.41 -3.68 0.23
CA LEU A 96 -12.36 -2.62 1.25
C LEU A 96 -13.68 -2.56 2.04
N ILE A 97 -14.84 -2.60 1.38
CA ILE A 97 -16.15 -2.59 2.05
C ILE A 97 -16.29 -3.82 2.97
N PHE A 98 -15.88 -5.00 2.52
CA PHE A 98 -15.92 -6.21 3.34
C PHE A 98 -15.02 -6.10 4.58
N LEU A 99 -13.79 -5.60 4.42
CA LEU A 99 -12.87 -5.37 5.55
C LEU A 99 -13.36 -4.30 6.54
N ILE A 100 -14.17 -3.33 6.08
CA ILE A 100 -14.75 -2.28 6.93
C ILE A 100 -16.01 -2.77 7.65
N LEU A 101 -16.84 -3.61 7.01
CA LEU A 101 -18.13 -4.04 7.55
C LEU A 101 -18.03 -5.26 8.47
N GLU A 102 -17.02 -6.11 8.28
CA GLU A 102 -16.79 -7.32 9.10
C GLU A 102 -15.77 -7.09 10.24
N GLY A 103 -15.35 -5.83 10.47
CA GLY A 103 -14.39 -5.41 11.49
C GLY A 103 -15.04 -4.84 12.75
#